data_AF-A0A2N5J4A0-F1
#
_entry.id   AF-A0A2N5J4A0-F1
#
_cell.length_a   1.000
_cell.length_b   1.000
_cell.length_c   1.000
_cell.angle_alpha   90.00
_cell.angle_beta   90.00
_cell.angle_gamma   90.00
#
_symmetry.space_group_name_H-M   'P 1'
#
loop_
_entity.id
_entity.type
_entity.pdbx_description
1 polymer ?
#
loop_
_entity_poly.entity_id
_entity_poly.type
_entity_poly.pdbx_seq_one_letter_code
_entity_poly.pdbx_strand_id
1 'polypeptide(L)'
;MTQYIAEDGTPITDDMIERWAREAEDGFPGATITREPDPFPAGKSDMRAHTIRVPDELWELVETAARTKRMTPSEYTRQALSESLAQSGLTREEKILVYARTHSLTREAAINELLDKALA
;
A
#
# COMPACT_ATOMS: atom_id res chain seq x y z
N MET A 1 -1.17 36.73 -14.01
CA MET A 1 -0.52 35.49 -14.47
C MET A 1 0.27 34.94 -13.30
N THR A 2 0.00 33.71 -12.90
CA THR A 2 0.72 33.03 -11.82
C THR A 2 1.97 32.40 -12.43
N GLN A 3 3.15 32.80 -11.97
CA GLN A 3 4.41 32.23 -12.44
C GLN A 3 4.68 30.92 -11.70
N TYR A 4 4.78 29.81 -12.44
CA TYR A 4 5.12 28.51 -11.88
C TYR A 4 6.64 28.37 -11.81
N ILE A 5 7.15 27.94 -10.66
CA ILE A 5 8.58 27.76 -10.41
C ILE A 5 8.78 26.29 -10.03
N ALA A 6 9.69 25.61 -10.71
CA ALA A 6 10.10 24.24 -10.39
C ALA A 6 10.90 24.21 -9.07
N GLU A 7 11.09 23.02 -8.50
CA GLU A 7 11.79 22.84 -7.21
C GLU A 7 13.23 23.39 -7.23
N ASP A 8 13.88 23.37 -8.40
CA ASP A 8 15.23 23.89 -8.62
C ASP A 8 15.28 25.42 -8.86
N GLY A 9 14.12 26.09 -8.80
CA GLY A 9 14.00 27.53 -9.07
C GLY A 9 13.79 27.88 -10.55
N THR A 10 13.75 26.90 -11.46
CA THR A 10 13.55 27.14 -12.88
C THR A 10 12.12 27.63 -13.17
N PRO A 11 11.93 28.77 -13.84
CA PRO A 11 10.61 29.20 -14.28
C PRO A 11 10.01 28.25 -15.30
N ILE A 12 8.80 27.77 -15.02
CA ILE A 12 8.02 26.94 -15.94
C ILE A 12 7.26 27.89 -16.89
N THR A 13 7.56 27.77 -18.17
CA THR A 13 6.93 28.56 -19.23
C THR A 13 5.77 27.80 -19.87
N ASP A 14 4.86 28.53 -20.54
CA ASP A 14 3.72 27.92 -21.22
C ASP A 14 4.16 26.95 -22.33
N ASP A 15 5.24 27.25 -23.05
CA ASP A 15 5.83 26.35 -24.05
C ASP A 15 6.31 25.02 -23.44
N MET A 16 6.83 25.05 -22.20
CA MET A 16 7.24 23.85 -21.49
C MET A 16 6.01 23.00 -21.12
N ILE A 17 4.93 23.65 -20.68
CA ILE A 17 3.66 22.99 -20.33
C ILE A 17 3.07 22.33 -21.57
N GLU A 18 3.00 23.03 -22.70
CA GLU A 18 2.48 22.48 -23.95
C GLU A 18 3.31 21.30 -24.45
N ARG A 19 4.64 21.38 -24.35
CA ARG A 19 5.52 20.27 -24.73
C ARG A 19 5.28 19.04 -23.86
N TRP A 20 5.20 19.20 -22.53
CA TRP A 20 4.96 18.08 -21.62
C TRP A 20 3.59 17.45 -21.81
N ALA A 21 2.56 18.27 -22.07
CA ALA A 21 1.23 17.76 -22.38
C ALA A 21 1.26 16.87 -23.64
N ARG A 22 1.95 17.32 -24.70
CA ARG A 22 2.13 16.53 -25.92
C ARG A 22 2.93 15.26 -25.69
N GLU A 23 4.02 15.34 -24.93
CA GLU A 23 4.82 14.16 -24.58
C GLU A 23 3.99 13.12 -23.80
N ALA A 24 3.10 13.55 -22.91
CA ALA A 24 2.20 12.65 -22.19
C ALA A 24 1.16 11.99 -23.11
N GLU A 25 0.58 12.75 -24.06
CA GLU A 25 -0.35 12.22 -25.08
C GLU A 25 0.34 11.22 -26.01
N ASP A 26 1.59 11.48 -26.38
CA ASP A 26 2.42 10.64 -27.25
C ASP A 26 3.03 9.43 -26.50
N GLY A 27 2.75 9.27 -25.21
CA GLY A 27 3.21 8.13 -24.40
C GLY A 27 4.69 8.20 -24.03
N PHE A 28 5.23 9.40 -23.85
CA PHE A 28 6.62 9.72 -23.48
C PHE A 28 7.66 9.13 -24.45
N PRO A 29 7.68 9.58 -25.71
CA PRO A 29 8.61 9.08 -26.71
C PRO A 29 10.07 9.29 -26.27
N GLY A 30 10.83 8.19 -26.16
CA GLY A 30 12.22 8.21 -25.69
C GLY A 30 12.40 7.96 -24.19
N ALA A 31 11.33 7.84 -23.42
CA ALA A 31 11.38 7.38 -22.04
C ALA A 31 11.23 5.85 -21.97
N THR A 32 12.03 5.19 -21.14
CA THR A 32 11.77 3.80 -20.75
C THR A 32 10.91 3.83 -19.50
N ILE A 33 9.59 3.66 -19.66
CA ILE A 33 8.66 3.57 -18.54
C ILE A 33 8.84 2.18 -17.91
N THR A 34 9.53 2.13 -16.78
CA THR A 34 9.58 0.92 -15.96
C THR A 34 8.48 1.04 -14.91
N ARG A 35 7.62 0.02 -14.85
CA ARG A 35 6.67 -0.09 -13.75
C ARG A 35 7.47 -0.38 -12.50
N GLU A 36 7.44 0.53 -11.53
CA GLU A 36 7.94 0.24 -10.20
C GLU A 36 7.17 -0.97 -9.64
N PRO A 37 7.86 -1.94 -9.01
CA PRO A 37 7.16 -3.02 -8.33
C PRO A 37 6.20 -2.41 -7.31
N ASP A 38 4.97 -2.94 -7.27
CA ASP A 38 3.96 -2.46 -6.33
C ASP A 38 4.59 -2.44 -4.92
N PRO A 39 4.48 -1.32 -4.17
CA PRO A 39 5.19 -1.11 -2.89
C PRO A 39 4.83 -2.17 -1.83
N PHE A 40 3.76 -2.91 -2.09
CA PHE A 40 3.41 -4.13 -1.38
C PHE A 40 3.65 -5.30 -2.34
N PRO A 41 4.70 -6.12 -2.15
CA PRO A 41 4.76 -7.37 -2.87
C PRO A 41 3.45 -8.12 -2.61
N ALA A 42 2.86 -8.70 -3.66
CA ALA A 42 1.78 -9.67 -3.51
C ALA A 42 2.37 -10.84 -2.69
N GLY A 43 2.30 -10.69 -1.37
CA GLY A 43 2.97 -11.54 -0.43
C GLY A 43 2.38 -12.91 -0.60
N LYS A 44 3.19 -13.83 -1.15
CA LYS A 44 3.04 -15.27 -0.99
C LYS A 44 3.30 -15.65 0.48
N SER A 45 2.71 -14.92 1.43
CA SER A 45 2.54 -15.46 2.77
C SER A 45 1.54 -16.59 2.64
N ASP A 46 1.74 -17.69 3.37
CA ASP A 46 0.75 -18.75 3.45
C ASP A 46 -0.52 -18.21 4.13
N MET A 47 -1.40 -17.63 3.33
CA MET A 47 -2.68 -17.09 3.77
C MET A 47 -3.70 -18.22 3.84
N ARG A 48 -4.34 -18.37 5.00
CA ARG A 48 -5.47 -19.29 5.18
C ARG A 48 -6.78 -18.53 5.12
N ALA A 49 -7.76 -19.08 4.40
CA ALA A 49 -9.08 -18.49 4.32
C ALA A 49 -9.81 -18.61 5.67
N HIS A 50 -10.27 -17.48 6.20
CA HIS A 50 -11.15 -17.39 7.36
C HIS A 50 -12.47 -16.76 6.94
N THR A 51 -13.59 -17.46 7.16
CA THR A 51 -14.93 -16.99 6.74
C THR A 51 -15.57 -16.13 7.82
N ILE A 52 -16.00 -14.93 7.45
CA ILE A 52 -16.81 -14.02 8.27
C ILE A 52 -18.11 -13.69 7.54
N ARG A 53 -19.22 -13.54 8.27
CA ARG A 53 -20.48 -13.06 7.69
C ARG A 53 -20.51 -11.54 7.72
N VAL A 54 -20.91 -10.91 6.63
CA VAL A 54 -21.06 -9.46 6.50
C VAL A 54 -22.41 -9.14 5.84
N PRO A 55 -23.00 -7.96 6.13
CA PRO A 55 -24.16 -7.48 5.37
C PRO A 55 -23.82 -7.26 3.89
N ASP A 56 -24.79 -7.45 3.00
CA ASP A 56 -24.60 -7.28 1.54
C ASP A 56 -24.18 -5.85 1.20
N GLU A 57 -24.77 -4.85 1.86
CA GLU A 57 -24.42 -3.45 1.64
C GLU A 57 -22.96 -3.15 2.01
N LEU A 58 -22.43 -3.81 3.04
CA LEU A 58 -21.02 -3.68 3.42
C LEU A 58 -20.10 -4.33 2.38
N TRP A 59 -20.52 -5.46 1.80
CA TRP A 59 -19.76 -6.12 0.74
C TRP A 59 -19.65 -5.24 -0.52
N GLU A 60 -20.75 -4.63 -0.95
CA GLU A 60 -20.77 -3.68 -2.08
C GLU A 60 -19.84 -2.48 -1.85
N LEU A 61 -19.80 -1.95 -0.63
CA LEU A 61 -18.87 -0.89 -0.25
C LEU A 61 -17.40 -1.35 -0.34
N VAL A 62 -17.11 -2.57 0.11
CA VAL A 62 -15.77 -3.18 0.00
C VAL A 62 -15.35 -3.31 -1.46
N GLU A 63 -16.21 -3.84 -2.34
CA GLU A 63 -15.91 -4.00 -3.76
C GLU A 63 -15.71 -2.66 -4.47
N THR A 64 -16.53 -1.67 -4.15
CA THR A 64 -16.43 -0.32 -4.70
C THR A 64 -15.11 0.36 -4.28
N ALA A 65 -14.74 0.26 -3.00
CA ALA A 65 -13.51 0.82 -2.48
C ALA A 65 -12.27 0.13 -3.06
N ALA A 66 -12.29 -1.20 -3.15
CA ALA A 66 -11.23 -1.99 -3.75
C ALA A 66 -11.00 -1.59 -5.23
N ARG A 67 -12.07 -1.45 -6.01
CA ARG A 67 -12.01 -1.01 -7.41
C ARG A 67 -11.41 0.39 -7.54
N THR A 68 -11.85 1.32 -6.69
CA THR A 68 -11.34 2.71 -6.68
C THR A 68 -9.83 2.76 -6.42
N LYS A 69 -9.35 1.90 -5.52
CA LYS A 69 -7.93 1.77 -5.19
C LYS A 69 -7.15 0.78 -6.08
N ARG A 70 -7.78 0.26 -7.14
CA ARG A 70 -7.19 -0.73 -8.08
C ARG A 70 -6.61 -1.97 -7.40
N MET A 71 -7.28 -2.47 -6.37
CA MET A 71 -6.90 -3.66 -5.60
C MET A 71 -8.02 -4.69 -5.58
N THR A 72 -7.73 -5.92 -5.15
CA THR A 72 -8.77 -6.95 -4.98
C THR A 72 -9.61 -6.70 -3.71
N PRO A 73 -10.88 -7.15 -3.64
CA PRO A 73 -11.68 -7.05 -2.42
C PRO A 73 -10.99 -7.67 -1.19
N SER A 74 -10.31 -8.81 -1.38
CA SER A 74 -9.56 -9.48 -0.30
C SER A 74 -8.37 -8.65 0.17
N GLU A 75 -7.64 -8.01 -0.75
CA GLU A 75 -6.52 -7.14 -0.42
C GLU A 75 -6.97 -5.88 0.31
N TYR A 76 -8.00 -5.20 -0.20
CA TYR A 76 -8.61 -4.06 0.47
C TYR A 76 -9.06 -4.43 1.89
N THR A 77 -9.76 -5.57 2.02
CA THR A 77 -10.25 -6.05 3.32
C THR A 77 -9.10 -6.30 4.29
N ARG A 78 -8.00 -6.93 3.85
CA ARG A 78 -6.82 -7.15 4.71
C ARG A 78 -6.17 -5.83 5.13
N GLN A 79 -6.03 -4.88 4.21
CA GLN A 79 -5.46 -3.57 4.52
C GLN A 79 -6.33 -2.83 5.54
N ALA A 80 -7.64 -2.70 5.28
CA ALA A 80 -8.57 -2.02 6.17
C ALA A 80 -8.64 -2.67 7.57
N LEU A 81 -8.63 -4.00 7.62
CA LEU A 81 -8.61 -4.73 8.89
C LEU A 81 -7.29 -4.51 9.65
N SER A 82 -6.15 -4.49 8.95
CA SER A 82 -4.83 -4.25 9.54
C SER A 82 -4.74 -2.85 10.14
N GLU A 83 -5.23 -1.83 9.41
CA GLU A 83 -5.30 -0.44 9.87
C GLU A 83 -6.19 -0.31 11.12
N SER A 84 -7.37 -0.94 11.11
CA SER A 84 -8.28 -0.96 12.26
C SER A 84 -7.65 -1.63 13.49
N LEU A 85 -6.98 -2.77 13.31
CA LEU A 85 -6.29 -3.48 14.40
C LEU A 85 -5.05 -2.74 14.91
N ALA A 86 -4.42 -1.89 14.09
CA ALA A 86 -3.34 -1.04 14.56
C ALA A 86 -3.87 0.02 15.56
N GLN A 87 -5.11 0.47 15.36
CA GLN A 87 -5.78 1.50 16.16
C GLN A 87 -6.61 0.94 17.33
N SER A 88 -6.85 -0.38 17.38
CA SER A 88 -7.70 -1.03 18.39
C SER A 88 -7.12 -1.08 19.81
N GLY A 89 -5.96 -0.48 20.04
CA GLY A 89 -5.31 -0.44 21.35
C GLY A 89 -4.57 -1.73 21.73
N LEU A 90 -4.38 -2.67 20.80
CA LEU A 90 -3.54 -3.84 21.01
C LEU A 90 -2.14 -3.41 21.45
N THR A 91 -1.74 -3.86 22.65
CA THR A 91 -0.43 -3.56 23.21
C THR A 91 0.67 -4.17 22.36
N ARG A 92 1.87 -3.59 22.45
CA ARG A 92 3.07 -4.14 21.80
C ARG A 92 3.30 -5.60 22.22
N GLU A 93 3.04 -5.93 23.48
CA GLU A 93 3.23 -7.27 24.04
C GLU A 93 2.25 -8.28 23.42
N GLU A 94 0.97 -7.94 23.31
CA GLU A 94 -0.02 -8.82 22.67
C GLU A 94 0.33 -9.11 21.21
N LYS A 95 0.81 -8.10 20.48
CA LYS A 95 1.25 -8.27 19.09
C LYS A 95 2.45 -9.22 18.98
N ILE A 96 3.43 -9.11 19.88
CA ILE A 96 4.59 -10.01 19.95
C ILE A 96 4.14 -11.45 20.27
N LEU A 97 3.25 -11.63 21.25
CA LEU A 97 2.74 -12.95 21.64
C LEU A 97 1.97 -13.62 20.50
N VAL A 98 1.14 -12.86 19.78
CA VAL A 98 0.42 -13.37 18.60
C VAL A 98 1.40 -13.79 17.51
N TYR A 99 2.44 -13.00 17.24
CA TYR A 99 3.47 -13.34 16.24
C TYR A 99 4.23 -14.61 16.65
N ALA A 100 4.73 -14.67 17.87
CA ALA A 100 5.45 -15.83 18.41
C ALA A 100 4.64 -17.12 18.27
N ARG A 101 3.36 -17.10 18.68
CA ARG A 101 2.47 -18.26 18.56
C ARG A 101 2.20 -18.65 17.11
N THR A 102 2.01 -17.69 16.22
CA THR A 102 1.67 -17.94 14.81
C THR A 102 2.85 -18.56 14.06
N HIS A 103 4.07 -18.16 14.41
CA HIS A 103 5.31 -18.62 13.78
C HIS A 103 6.02 -19.75 14.56
N SER A 104 5.41 -20.27 15.63
CA SER A 104 6.03 -21.28 16.51
C SER A 104 7.40 -20.86 17.07
N LEU A 105 7.55 -19.58 17.41
CA LEU A 105 8.78 -18.98 17.93
C LEU A 105 8.70 -18.73 19.44
N THR A 106 9.87 -18.61 20.08
CA THR A 106 9.93 -18.03 21.43
C THR A 106 9.67 -16.52 21.37
N ARG A 107 9.39 -15.92 22.53
CA ARG A 107 9.19 -14.47 22.64
C ARG A 107 10.42 -13.69 22.17
N GLU A 108 11.62 -14.09 22.57
CA GLU A 108 12.85 -13.41 22.15
C GLU A 108 13.08 -13.52 20.64
N ALA A 109 12.86 -14.70 20.06
CA ALA A 109 13.01 -14.91 18.62
C ALA A 109 12.01 -14.06 17.81
N ALA A 110 10.76 -13.98 18.27
CA ALA A 110 9.74 -13.13 17.69
C ALA A 110 10.12 -11.65 17.71
N ILE A 111 10.69 -11.16 18.81
CA ILE A 111 11.16 -9.76 18.91
C ILE A 111 12.28 -9.49 17.89
N ASN A 112 13.25 -10.39 17.80
CA ASN A 112 14.38 -10.22 16.88
C ASN A 112 13.90 -10.20 15.42
N GLU A 113 13.04 -11.14 15.01
CA GLU A 113 12.50 -11.14 13.65
C GLU A 113 11.67 -9.89 13.32
N LEU A 114 10.88 -9.40 14.29
CA LEU A 114 10.09 -8.18 14.10
C LEU A 114 10.99 -6.94 13.99
N LEU A 115 12.11 -6.90 14.72
CA LEU A 115 13.11 -5.84 14.59
C LEU A 115 13.82 -5.91 13.24
N ASP A 116 14.25 -7.09 12.81
CA ASP A 116 14.91 -7.29 11.53
C ASP A 116 14.01 -6.85 10.37
N LYS A 117 12.71 -7.18 10.41
CA LYS A 117 11.72 -6.74 9.42
C LYS A 117 11.46 -5.24 9.43
N ALA A 118 11.61 -4.58 10.58
CA ALA A 118 11.43 -3.13 10.67
C ALA A 118 12.66 -2.34 10.18
N LEU A 119 13.81 -3.00 10.10
CA LEU A 119 15.10 -2.42 9.69
C LEU A 119 15.48 -2.76 8.23
N ALA A 120 14.73 -3.65 7.58
CA ALA A 120 14.89 -4.05 6.18
C ALA A 120 14.07 -3.14 5.24
#